data_AF-X1CXV9-F1
#
_entry.id   AF-X1CXV9-F1
#
_cell.length_a   1.000
_cell.length_b   1.000
_cell.length_c   1.000
_cell.angle_alpha   90.00
_cell.angle_beta   90.00
_cell.angle_gamma   90.00
#
_symmetry.space_group_name_H-M   'P 1'
#
loop_
_entity.id
_entity.type
_entity.pdbx_description
1 polymer ?
#
loop_
_entity_poly.entity_id
_entity_poly.type
_entity_poly.pdbx_seq_one_letter_code
_entity_poly.pdbx_strand_id
1 'polypeptide(L)'
;AALLKNHDAVREFKETAEKNELKISALACHGNPLHPQKEISDEHTKDLEASIELASMIGVGVINCFAGCPGAGEDAKYPNWITCPWPTYFEEAVKWQWEKKVIPFWKKMAKKAKEVGIKLGVEMHPGDVVYNTEALLKLREEV
;
A
#
# COMPACT_ATOMS: atom_id res chain seq x y z
N ALA A 1 14.89 2.75 -0.70
CA ALA A 1 15.56 3.91 -0.05
C ALA A 1 16.93 4.31 -0.64
N ALA A 2 17.81 3.38 -1.05
CA ALA A 2 19.17 3.74 -1.50
C ALA A 2 19.20 4.57 -2.80
N LEU A 3 18.37 4.20 -3.78
CA LEU A 3 18.28 4.89 -5.09
C LEU A 3 17.91 6.38 -4.94
N LEU A 4 16.93 6.70 -4.08
CA LEU A 4 16.42 8.07 -3.87
C LEU A 4 17.49 9.06 -3.37
N LYS A 5 18.53 8.57 -2.68
CA LYS A 5 19.60 9.43 -2.14
C LYS A 5 20.59 9.92 -3.20
N ASN A 6 20.49 9.40 -4.42
CA ASN A 6 21.41 9.72 -5.51
C ASN A 6 20.60 10.12 -6.77
N HIS A 7 20.50 11.43 -7.01
CA HIS A 7 19.80 11.99 -8.16
C HIS A 7 20.36 11.49 -9.50
N ASP A 8 21.68 11.28 -9.60
CA ASP A 8 22.28 10.74 -10.82
C ASP A 8 21.86 9.29 -11.04
N ALA A 9 21.77 8.48 -9.98
CA ALA A 9 21.29 7.10 -10.08
C ALA A 9 19.80 7.02 -10.45
N VAL A 10 18.95 7.93 -9.93
CA VAL A 10 17.53 8.01 -10.35
C VAL A 10 17.43 8.38 -11.84
N ARG A 11 18.24 9.34 -12.29
CA ARG A 11 18.29 9.71 -13.71
C ARG A 11 18.74 8.53 -14.57
N GLU A 12 19.81 7.85 -14.19
CA GLU A 12 20.33 6.67 -14.89
C GLU A 12 19.30 5.54 -14.97
N PHE A 13 18.56 5.28 -13.88
CA PHE A 13 17.48 4.30 -13.86
C PHE A 13 16.40 4.60 -14.91
N LYS A 14 15.94 5.86 -14.98
CA LYS A 14 14.95 6.31 -15.95
C LYS A 14 15.49 6.23 -17.39
N GLU A 15 16.69 6.78 -17.62
CA GLU A 15 17.32 6.80 -18.95
C GLU A 15 17.60 5.38 -19.47
N THR A 16 17.89 4.42 -18.59
CA THR A 16 18.13 3.03 -19.00
C THR A 16 16.90 2.42 -19.66
N ALA A 17 15.69 2.68 -19.12
CA ALA A 17 14.46 2.23 -19.77
C ALA A 17 14.27 2.91 -21.14
N GLU A 18 14.45 4.23 -21.21
CA GLU A 18 14.29 5.01 -22.44
C GLU A 18 15.29 4.58 -23.55
N LYS A 19 16.55 4.33 -23.19
CA LYS A 19 17.60 3.83 -24.11
C LYS A 19 17.28 2.46 -24.70
N ASN A 20 16.47 1.65 -24.02
CA ASN A 20 16.02 0.34 -24.47
C ASN A 20 14.60 0.39 -25.06
N GLU A 21 14.08 1.58 -25.37
CA GLU A 21 12.73 1.78 -25.94
C GLU A 21 11.61 1.24 -25.03
N LEU A 22 11.86 1.17 -23.72
CA LEU A 22 10.89 0.73 -22.71
C LEU A 22 10.26 1.92 -22.00
N LYS A 23 8.96 1.80 -21.73
CA LYS A 23 8.21 2.75 -20.90
C LYS A 23 7.92 2.13 -19.55
N ILE A 24 8.32 2.81 -18.47
CA ILE A 24 7.85 2.49 -17.13
C ILE A 24 6.41 3.00 -17.00
N SER A 25 5.44 2.09 -17.01
CA SER A 25 4.01 2.44 -16.95
C SER A 25 3.50 2.62 -15.52
N ALA A 26 4.07 1.88 -14.58
CA ALA A 26 3.77 1.92 -13.15
C ALA A 26 4.98 1.38 -12.35
N LEU A 27 5.02 1.67 -11.06
CA LEU A 27 5.86 0.93 -10.10
C LEU A 27 4.98 -0.04 -9.30
N ALA A 28 5.54 -1.17 -8.87
CA ALA A 28 4.87 -2.09 -7.96
C ALA A 28 5.59 -2.08 -6.60
N CYS A 29 4.84 -1.86 -5.54
CA CYS A 29 5.32 -1.89 -4.16
C CYS A 29 4.37 -2.78 -3.35
N HIS A 30 4.69 -4.07 -3.29
CA HIS A 30 3.93 -5.05 -2.53
C HIS A 30 4.54 -5.24 -1.15
N GLY A 31 3.67 -5.31 -0.15
CA GLY A 31 4.04 -5.46 1.24
C GLY A 31 2.79 -5.38 2.12
N ASN A 32 2.99 -5.50 3.42
CA ASN A 32 1.92 -5.32 4.39
C ASN A 32 2.24 -4.13 5.30
N PRO A 33 1.86 -2.89 4.91
CA PRO A 33 2.08 -1.71 5.74
C PRO A 33 1.15 -1.68 6.97
N LEU A 34 0.18 -2.60 7.05
CA LEU A 34 -0.72 -2.77 8.18
C LEU A 34 -0.33 -3.95 9.07
N HIS A 35 0.85 -4.55 8.85
CA HIS A 35 1.29 -5.73 9.60
C HIS A 35 1.30 -5.44 11.12
N PRO A 36 0.86 -6.37 11.99
CA PRO A 36 0.79 -6.09 13.44
C PRO A 36 2.14 -5.88 14.11
N GLN A 37 3.18 -6.53 13.60
CA GLN A 37 4.56 -6.30 14.04
C GLN A 37 5.07 -5.00 13.41
N LYS A 38 5.44 -4.05 14.28
CA LYS A 38 5.74 -2.67 13.89
C LYS A 38 6.94 -2.57 12.95
N GLU A 39 7.95 -3.39 13.17
CA GLU A 39 9.16 -3.43 12.35
C GLU A 39 8.80 -3.69 10.87
N ILE A 40 7.91 -4.64 10.63
CA ILE A 40 7.44 -5.02 9.29
C ILE A 40 6.53 -3.94 8.71
N SER A 41 5.58 -3.41 9.49
CA SER A 41 4.71 -2.33 8.99
C SER A 41 5.48 -1.05 8.66
N ASP A 42 6.48 -0.70 9.48
CA ASP A 42 7.30 0.49 9.28
C ASP A 42 8.18 0.37 8.04
N GLU A 43 8.77 -0.80 7.81
CA GLU A 43 9.55 -1.09 6.62
C GLU A 43 8.70 -0.95 5.36
N HIS A 44 7.56 -1.66 5.29
CA HIS A 44 6.67 -1.59 4.13
C HIS A 44 6.05 -0.21 3.94
N THR A 45 5.77 0.53 5.02
CA THR A 45 5.31 1.93 4.92
C THR A 45 6.38 2.81 4.30
N LYS A 46 7.65 2.67 4.72
CA LYS A 46 8.77 3.41 4.14
C LYS A 46 8.99 3.07 2.68
N ASP A 47 8.82 1.81 2.29
CA ASP A 47 8.94 1.41 0.89
C ASP A 47 7.82 1.97 0.02
N LEU A 48 6.59 2.03 0.52
CA LEU A 48 5.48 2.68 -0.17
C LEU A 48 5.72 4.18 -0.32
N GLU A 49 6.14 4.86 0.75
CA GLU A 49 6.48 6.29 0.73
C GLU A 49 7.64 6.59 -0.23
N ALA A 50 8.69 5.75 -0.22
CA ALA A 50 9.81 5.84 -1.14
C ALA A 50 9.40 5.58 -2.60
N SER A 51 8.43 4.70 -2.82
CA SER A 51 7.90 4.42 -4.15
C SER A 51 7.11 5.61 -4.69
N ILE A 52 6.31 6.29 -3.84
CA ILE A 52 5.61 7.53 -4.18
C ILE A 52 6.60 8.62 -4.58
N GLU A 53 7.67 8.79 -3.81
CA GLU A 53 8.74 9.74 -4.11
C GLU A 53 9.43 9.41 -5.43
N LEU A 54 9.85 8.15 -5.62
CA LEU A 54 10.52 7.71 -6.84
C LEU A 54 9.64 7.93 -8.07
N ALA A 55 8.37 7.52 -7.99
CA ALA A 55 7.40 7.66 -9.08
C ALA A 55 7.24 9.13 -9.49
N SER A 56 7.16 10.04 -8.50
CA SER A 56 7.13 11.48 -8.73
C SER A 56 8.40 11.99 -9.42
N MET A 57 9.58 11.50 -9.03
CA MET A 57 10.86 11.93 -9.62
C MET A 57 11.02 11.48 -11.07
N ILE A 58 10.56 10.28 -11.42
CA ILE A 58 10.74 9.71 -12.76
C ILE A 58 9.55 9.97 -13.69
N GLY A 59 8.48 10.59 -13.20
CA GLY A 59 7.28 10.96 -13.97
C GLY A 59 6.32 9.79 -14.23
N VAL A 60 6.30 8.79 -13.36
CA VAL A 60 5.37 7.66 -13.41
C VAL A 60 4.16 7.97 -12.55
N GLY A 61 2.94 7.89 -13.10
CA GLY A 61 1.73 8.37 -12.42
C GLY A 61 0.98 7.33 -11.56
N VAL A 62 1.43 6.07 -11.55
CA VAL A 62 0.70 4.96 -10.90
C VAL A 62 1.65 4.07 -10.11
N ILE A 63 1.21 3.68 -8.91
CA ILE A 63 1.85 2.65 -8.10
C ILE A 63 0.82 1.56 -7.80
N ASN A 64 1.17 0.31 -8.08
CA ASN A 64 0.40 -0.86 -7.67
C ASN A 64 0.89 -1.33 -6.29
N CYS A 65 -0.04 -1.59 -5.37
CA CYS A 65 0.26 -1.99 -4.00
C CYS A 65 -0.85 -2.88 -3.43
N PHE A 66 -0.55 -3.56 -2.33
CA PHE A 66 -1.55 -4.27 -1.53
C PHE A 66 -2.12 -3.36 -0.45
N ALA A 67 -3.37 -3.59 -0.02
CA ALA A 67 -3.98 -2.77 1.03
C ALA A 67 -3.42 -3.06 2.42
N GLY A 68 -2.79 -4.22 2.59
CA GLY A 68 -2.26 -4.73 3.84
C GLY A 68 -3.28 -5.57 4.60
N CYS A 69 -2.80 -6.26 5.62
CA CYS A 69 -3.63 -7.07 6.50
C CYS A 69 -3.22 -6.87 7.96
N PRO A 70 -4.03 -6.16 8.77
CA PRO A 70 -3.82 -6.04 10.20
C PRO A 70 -4.20 -7.33 10.93
N GLY A 71 -3.89 -7.37 12.22
CA GLY A 71 -4.32 -8.43 13.12
C GLY A 71 -5.78 -8.24 13.52
N ALA A 72 -6.29 -9.06 14.43
CA ALA A 72 -7.66 -8.91 14.97
C ALA A 72 -7.73 -8.11 16.28
N GLY A 73 -6.67 -7.38 16.63
CA GLY A 73 -6.59 -6.58 17.84
C GLY A 73 -5.19 -5.96 18.01
N GLU A 74 -5.02 -5.11 19.02
CA GLU A 74 -3.78 -4.37 19.25
C GLU A 74 -2.59 -5.28 19.60
N ASP A 75 -2.84 -6.37 20.33
CA ASP A 75 -1.81 -7.33 20.77
C ASP A 75 -1.54 -8.45 19.75
N ALA A 76 -2.13 -8.38 18.56
CA ALA A 76 -1.95 -9.40 17.54
C ALA A 76 -0.49 -9.47 17.08
N LYS A 77 0.04 -10.68 16.93
CA LYS A 77 1.41 -10.90 16.40
C LYS A 77 1.46 -11.13 14.90
N TYR A 78 0.36 -11.60 14.32
CA TYR A 78 0.30 -11.96 12.91
C TYR A 78 -0.98 -11.37 12.28
N PRO A 79 -0.95 -11.08 10.97
CA PRO A 79 -2.14 -10.68 10.23
C PRO A 79 -3.28 -11.68 10.44
N ASN A 80 -4.51 -11.17 10.50
CA ASN A 80 -5.69 -12.03 10.59
C ASN A 80 -6.64 -11.70 9.43
N TRP A 81 -6.55 -12.50 8.36
CA TRP A 81 -7.43 -12.36 7.21
C TRP A 81 -8.76 -13.09 7.47
N ILE A 82 -9.76 -12.32 7.87
CA ILE A 82 -11.09 -12.82 8.21
C ILE A 82 -11.97 -12.79 6.96
N THR A 83 -12.32 -13.96 6.44
CA THR A 83 -13.16 -14.12 5.24
C THR A 83 -14.61 -14.49 5.55
N CYS A 84 -14.88 -14.91 6.79
CA CYS A 84 -16.20 -15.29 7.28
C CYS A 84 -16.57 -14.39 8.48
N PRO A 85 -17.62 -13.56 8.39
CA PRO A 85 -18.04 -12.66 9.46
C PRO A 85 -18.80 -13.37 10.60
N TRP A 86 -18.76 -14.71 10.66
CA TRP A 86 -19.47 -15.51 11.65
C TRP A 86 -18.54 -16.48 12.39
N PRO A 87 -18.60 -16.56 13.73
CA PRO A 87 -19.50 -15.84 14.65
C PRO A 87 -19.21 -14.34 14.83
N THR A 88 -20.07 -13.62 15.54
CA THR A 88 -20.08 -12.13 15.64
C THR A 88 -18.74 -11.51 16.05
N TYR A 89 -17.87 -12.23 16.76
CA TYR A 89 -16.53 -11.76 17.09
C TYR A 89 -15.63 -11.54 15.87
N PHE A 90 -15.90 -12.22 14.74
CA PHE A 90 -15.20 -11.95 13.48
C PHE A 90 -15.67 -10.65 12.83
N GLU A 91 -16.97 -10.35 12.88
CA GLU A 91 -17.50 -9.07 12.42
C GLU A 91 -16.94 -7.90 13.24
N GLU A 92 -16.92 -8.04 14.57
CA GLU A 92 -16.33 -7.04 15.48
C GLU A 92 -14.83 -6.83 15.19
N ALA A 93 -14.09 -7.90 14.94
CA ALA A 93 -12.68 -7.83 14.56
C ALA A 93 -12.49 -7.12 13.21
N VAL A 94 -13.27 -7.46 12.18
CA VAL A 94 -13.22 -6.77 10.87
C VAL A 94 -13.56 -5.29 11.03
N LYS A 95 -14.59 -4.95 11.81
CA LYS A 95 -14.94 -3.55 12.09
C LYS A 95 -13.75 -2.82 12.73
N TRP A 96 -13.12 -3.41 13.73
CA TRP A 96 -11.92 -2.87 14.36
C TRP A 96 -10.76 -2.70 13.36
N GLN A 97 -10.49 -3.71 12.52
CA GLN A 97 -9.44 -3.66 11.50
C GLN A 97 -9.62 -2.44 10.60
N TRP A 98 -10.83 -2.25 10.08
CA TRP A 98 -11.15 -1.16 9.16
C TRP A 98 -11.09 0.21 9.84
N GLU A 99 -11.79 0.38 10.96
CA GLU A 99 -11.90 1.67 11.64
C GLU A 99 -10.58 2.12 12.29
N LYS A 100 -9.80 1.19 12.84
CA LYS A 100 -8.60 1.52 13.63
C LYS A 100 -7.31 1.45 12.85
N LYS A 101 -7.21 0.59 11.82
CA LYS A 101 -5.95 0.36 11.09
C LYS A 101 -6.06 0.75 9.62
N VAL A 102 -7.00 0.17 8.86
CA VAL A 102 -7.08 0.34 7.39
C VAL A 102 -7.39 1.78 7.00
N ILE A 103 -8.54 2.33 7.43
CA ILE A 103 -9.01 3.65 6.99
C ILE A 103 -8.03 4.77 7.38
N PRO A 104 -7.54 4.85 8.64
CA PRO A 104 -6.59 5.91 9.03
C PRO A 104 -5.28 5.88 8.22
N PHE A 105 -4.75 4.69 7.96
CA PHE A 105 -3.53 4.52 7.17
C PHE A 105 -3.74 4.98 5.72
N TRP A 106 -4.81 4.50 5.07
CA TRP A 106 -5.04 4.79 3.66
C TRP A 106 -5.45 6.24 3.42
N LYS A 107 -6.18 6.91 4.33
CA LYS A 107 -6.39 8.37 4.27
C LYS A 107 -5.08 9.15 4.24
N LYS A 108 -4.11 8.74 5.06
CA LYS A 108 -2.78 9.36 5.10
C LYS A 108 -2.00 9.09 3.80
N MET A 109 -1.96 7.85 3.33
CA MET A 109 -1.21 7.49 2.11
C MET A 109 -1.82 8.09 0.85
N ALA A 110 -3.14 8.07 0.71
CA ALA A 110 -3.83 8.67 -0.42
C ALA A 110 -3.60 10.18 -0.49
N LYS A 111 -3.62 10.88 0.66
CA LYS A 111 -3.24 12.30 0.72
C LYS A 111 -1.81 12.53 0.20
N LYS A 112 -0.83 11.75 0.70
CA LYS A 112 0.57 11.86 0.27
C LYS A 112 0.74 11.62 -1.24
N ALA A 113 0.12 10.57 -1.77
CA ALA A 113 0.18 10.26 -3.19
C ALA A 113 -0.49 11.37 -4.04
N LYS A 114 -1.63 11.90 -3.59
CA LYS A 114 -2.36 12.98 -4.27
C LYS A 114 -1.56 14.28 -4.34
N GLU A 115 -0.81 14.63 -3.29
CA GLU A 115 0.04 15.83 -3.24
C GLU A 115 1.09 15.86 -4.35
N VAL A 116 1.56 14.70 -4.81
CA VAL A 116 2.53 14.55 -5.90
C VAL A 116 1.93 13.98 -7.19
N GLY A 117 0.60 13.95 -7.31
CA GLY A 117 -0.10 13.53 -8.52
C GLY A 117 -0.03 12.03 -8.83
N ILE A 118 0.26 11.19 -7.83
CA ILE A 118 0.36 9.73 -7.98
C ILE A 118 -0.98 9.06 -7.65
N LYS A 119 -1.37 8.09 -8.47
CA LYS A 119 -2.51 7.19 -8.21
C LYS A 119 -2.03 5.89 -7.57
N LEU A 120 -2.71 5.47 -6.51
CA LEU A 120 -2.47 4.17 -5.88
C LEU A 120 -3.50 3.17 -6.42
N GLY A 121 -3.00 2.14 -7.12
CA GLY A 121 -3.77 0.98 -7.53
C GLY A 121 -3.69 -0.09 -6.45
N VAL A 122 -4.83 -0.47 -5.88
CA VAL A 122 -4.90 -1.53 -4.88
C VAL A 122 -5.17 -2.87 -5.59
N GLU A 123 -4.19 -3.76 -5.58
CA GLU A 123 -4.33 -5.11 -6.13
C GLU A 123 -5.13 -5.98 -5.15
N MET A 124 -6.29 -6.45 -5.59
CA MET A 124 -7.14 -7.33 -4.78
C MET A 124 -6.49 -8.71 -4.66
N HIS A 125 -6.12 -9.13 -3.44
CA HIS A 125 -5.32 -10.35 -3.23
C HIS A 125 -5.78 -11.18 -2.01
N PRO A 126 -5.82 -12.53 -2.10
CA PRO A 126 -6.03 -13.40 -0.94
C PRO A 126 -5.01 -13.16 0.19
N GLY A 127 -5.48 -13.07 1.44
CA GLY A 127 -4.62 -12.72 2.58
C GLY A 127 -4.53 -11.21 2.88
N ASP A 128 -5.20 -10.38 2.08
CA ASP A 128 -5.29 -8.93 2.25
C ASP A 128 -6.71 -8.49 2.69
N VAL A 129 -6.85 -7.32 3.33
CA VAL A 129 -8.19 -6.80 3.68
C VAL A 129 -8.99 -6.38 2.46
N VAL A 130 -8.31 -6.02 1.36
CA VAL A 130 -8.93 -5.78 0.06
C VAL A 130 -8.64 -6.98 -0.82
N TYR A 131 -9.50 -8.01 -0.72
CA TYR A 131 -9.38 -9.25 -1.48
C TYR A 131 -10.54 -9.46 -2.48
N ASN A 132 -11.54 -8.59 -2.46
CA ASN A 132 -12.71 -8.63 -3.33
C ASN A 132 -13.18 -7.22 -3.70
N THR A 133 -14.13 -7.15 -4.62
CA THR A 133 -14.65 -5.88 -5.16
C THR A 133 -15.40 -5.05 -4.12
N GLU A 134 -16.12 -5.68 -3.19
CA GLU A 134 -16.83 -5.00 -2.11
C GLU A 134 -15.86 -4.24 -1.19
N ALA A 135 -14.79 -4.89 -0.76
CA ALA A 135 -13.74 -4.28 0.06
C ALA A 135 -13.04 -3.14 -0.70
N LEU A 136 -12.76 -3.31 -2.00
CA LEU A 136 -12.16 -2.25 -2.80
C LEU A 136 -13.07 -1.01 -2.90
N LEU A 137 -14.37 -1.21 -3.12
CA LEU A 137 -15.35 -0.13 -3.18
C LEU A 137 -15.47 0.59 -1.83
N LYS A 138 -15.54 -0.17 -0.73
CA LYS A 138 -15.54 0.36 0.64
C LYS A 138 -14.30 1.23 0.91
N LEU A 139 -13.11 0.76 0.55
CA LEU A 139 -11.88 1.54 0.72
C LEU A 139 -11.93 2.86 -0.06
N ARG A 140 -12.43 2.83 -1.30
CA ARG A 140 -12.57 4.02 -2.15
C ARG A 140 -13.60 5.03 -1.62
N GLU A 141 -14.65 4.57 -0.97
CA GLU A 141 -15.67 5.46 -0.38
C GLU A 141 -15.15 6.17 0.87
N GLU A 142 -14.30 5.49 1.64
CA GLU A 142 -13.74 6.01 2.88
C GLU A 142 -12.55 6.97 2.68
N VAL A 143 -11.81 6.87 1.57
CA VAL A 143 -10.48 7.50 1.35
C VAL A 143 -10.50 8.52 0.22
#